data_AF-A0A2E7UNL3-F1
#
_entry.id   AF-A0A2E7UNL3-F1
#
_cell.length_a   1.000
_cell.length_b   1.000
_cell.length_c   1.000
_cell.angle_alpha   90.00
_cell.angle_beta   90.00
_cell.angle_gamma   90.00
#
_symmetry.space_group_name_H-M   'P 1'
#
loop_
_entity.id
_entity.type
_entity.pdbx_description
1 polymer ?
#
loop_
_entity_poly.entity_id
_entity_poly.type
_entity_poly.pdbx_seq_one_letter_code
_entity_poly.pdbx_strand_id
1 'polypeptide(L)'
;SLTYFNLCEYNKVEKILIDFDQTYRPAHAEMVSFVDQYRTTEGKKLADEAWDTYFGRDRKQETVLPQSLFNRILRNNELAGIVTHLELMDTEEDLIAKQKTRWADTMGPYLRKILEKDRQRYKRYAGMRFLSEMARQSNKVADLLTQAEIIRFEVVDAQRVDYQYKSQNADLGEALDRVDLDFATAVDFIYWPFNGEFWQDELGYYRYTEQGSCK
;
A
#
# COMPACT_ATOMS: atom_id res chain seq x y z
N SER A 1 -4.44 -3.32 14.75
CA SER A 1 -5.62 -4.20 14.72
C SER A 1 -5.78 -5.02 15.99
N LEU A 2 -4.72 -5.33 16.76
CA LEU A 2 -4.84 -6.01 18.07
C LEU A 2 -5.66 -5.23 19.11
N THR A 3 -5.60 -3.90 19.08
CA THR A 3 -6.32 -3.05 20.05
C THR A 3 -7.84 -3.22 19.98
N TYR A 4 -8.42 -3.22 18.78
CA TYR A 4 -9.88 -3.36 18.60
C TYR A 4 -10.40 -4.77 18.90
N PHE A 5 -9.60 -5.80 18.61
CA PHE A 5 -9.91 -7.17 19.02
C PHE A 5 -9.98 -7.30 20.55
N ASN A 6 -9.02 -6.68 21.24
CA ASN A 6 -9.00 -6.63 22.71
C ASN A 6 -10.13 -5.80 23.32
N LEU A 7 -10.80 -4.97 22.51
CA LEU A 7 -11.96 -4.15 22.90
C LEU A 7 -13.30 -4.81 22.49
N CYS A 8 -13.27 -6.04 21.98
CA CYS A 8 -14.46 -6.77 21.52
C CYS A 8 -15.28 -6.00 20.45
N GLU A 9 -14.64 -5.07 19.71
CA GLU A 9 -15.27 -4.30 18.64
C GLU A 9 -15.27 -5.06 17.31
N TYR A 10 -15.85 -6.27 17.30
CA TYR A 10 -15.77 -7.19 16.18
C TYR A 10 -16.26 -6.60 14.85
N ASN A 11 -17.32 -5.78 14.88
CA ASN A 11 -17.85 -5.11 13.69
C ASN A 11 -16.85 -4.12 13.07
N LYS A 12 -16.06 -3.42 13.90
CA LYS A 12 -15.03 -2.50 13.39
C LYS A 12 -13.87 -3.27 12.79
N VAL A 13 -13.47 -4.39 13.41
CA VAL A 13 -12.42 -5.27 12.86
C VAL A 13 -12.86 -5.84 11.51
N GLU A 14 -14.09 -6.35 11.42
CA GLU A 14 -14.63 -6.89 10.16
C GLU A 14 -14.63 -5.86 9.05
N LYS A 15 -15.09 -4.62 9.32
CA LYS A 15 -15.06 -3.53 8.34
C LYS A 15 -13.65 -3.24 7.84
N ILE A 16 -12.67 -3.14 8.76
CA ILE A 16 -11.26 -2.89 8.39
C ILE A 16 -10.72 -4.02 7.51
N LEU A 17 -11.05 -5.28 7.82
CA LEU A 17 -10.60 -6.44 7.04
C LEU A 17 -11.25 -6.46 5.65
N ILE A 18 -12.53 -6.11 5.53
CA ILE A 18 -13.22 -6.00 4.23
C ILE A 18 -12.60 -4.90 3.37
N ASP A 19 -12.41 -3.70 3.93
CA ASP A 19 -11.81 -2.57 3.22
C ASP A 19 -10.37 -2.90 2.76
N PHE A 20 -9.60 -3.59 3.62
CA PHE A 20 -8.27 -4.09 3.30
C PHE A 20 -8.30 -5.10 2.15
N ASP A 21 -9.19 -6.10 2.20
CA ASP A 21 -9.30 -7.13 1.18
C ASP A 21 -9.69 -6.55 -0.18
N GLN A 22 -10.71 -5.69 -0.21
CA GLN A 22 -11.18 -5.01 -1.42
C GLN A 22 -10.09 -4.16 -2.08
N THR A 23 -9.22 -3.55 -1.28
CA THR A 23 -8.14 -2.70 -1.79
C THR A 23 -6.95 -3.54 -2.29
N TYR A 24 -6.49 -4.50 -1.49
CA TYR A 24 -5.19 -5.13 -1.71
C TYR A 24 -5.24 -6.48 -2.44
N ARG A 25 -6.37 -7.18 -2.44
CA ARG A 25 -6.54 -8.41 -3.25
C ARG A 25 -6.42 -8.17 -4.76
N PRO A 26 -7.08 -7.17 -5.38
CA PRO A 26 -6.90 -6.90 -6.80
C PRO A 26 -5.49 -6.41 -7.12
N ALA A 27 -4.90 -5.57 -6.25
CA ALA A 27 -3.52 -5.13 -6.40
C ALA A 27 -2.52 -6.30 -6.35
N HIS A 28 -2.73 -7.26 -5.44
CA HIS A 28 -1.93 -8.49 -5.39
C HIS A 28 -2.06 -9.31 -6.67
N ALA A 29 -3.28 -9.50 -7.18
CA ALA A 29 -3.51 -10.23 -8.42
C ALA A 29 -2.81 -9.57 -9.62
N GLU A 30 -2.84 -8.25 -9.72
CA GLU A 30 -2.12 -7.51 -10.76
C GLU A 30 -0.60 -7.69 -10.63
N MET A 31 -0.03 -7.57 -9.43
CA MET A 31 1.41 -7.79 -9.19
C MET A 31 1.85 -9.21 -9.56
N VAL A 32 1.09 -10.24 -9.17
CA VAL A 32 1.38 -11.64 -9.52
C VAL A 32 1.32 -11.84 -11.03
N SER A 33 0.21 -11.41 -11.66
CA SER A 33 0.03 -11.54 -13.10
C SER A 33 1.14 -10.86 -13.87
N PHE A 34 1.50 -9.64 -13.47
CA PHE A 34 2.58 -8.88 -14.08
C PHE A 34 3.93 -9.61 -13.92
N VAL A 35 4.30 -10.07 -12.73
CA VAL A 35 5.57 -10.78 -12.52
C VAL A 35 5.60 -12.10 -13.30
N ASP A 36 4.49 -12.84 -13.34
CA ASP A 36 4.40 -14.13 -14.02
C ASP A 36 4.62 -14.03 -15.54
N GLN A 37 4.19 -12.92 -16.17
CA GLN A 37 4.45 -12.65 -17.59
C GLN A 37 5.95 -12.68 -17.93
N TYR A 38 6.81 -12.28 -16.99
CA TYR A 38 8.27 -12.19 -17.21
C TYR A 38 9.06 -13.33 -16.57
N ARG A 39 8.42 -14.38 -16.03
CA ARG A 39 9.14 -15.51 -15.40
C ARG A 39 9.89 -16.39 -16.40
N THR A 40 9.36 -16.52 -17.62
CA THR A 40 9.96 -17.37 -18.66
C THR A 40 11.29 -16.79 -19.17
N THR A 41 12.14 -17.63 -19.75
CA THR A 41 13.42 -17.19 -20.34
C THR A 41 13.21 -16.15 -21.45
N GLU A 42 12.10 -16.24 -22.18
CA GLU A 42 11.72 -15.25 -23.20
C GLU A 42 11.18 -13.97 -22.56
N GLY A 43 10.31 -14.07 -21.55
CA GLY A 43 9.83 -12.92 -20.78
C GLY A 43 10.97 -12.11 -20.16
N LYS A 44 12.01 -12.76 -19.62
CA LYS A 44 13.20 -12.07 -19.10
C LYS A 44 13.98 -11.27 -20.15
N LYS A 45 13.86 -11.61 -21.44
CA LYS A 45 14.49 -10.83 -22.52
C LYS A 45 13.72 -9.55 -22.81
N LEU A 46 12.43 -9.52 -22.49
CA LEU A 46 11.51 -8.38 -22.62
C LEU A 46 11.41 -7.55 -21.33
N ALA A 47 12.39 -7.66 -20.44
CA ALA A 47 12.36 -6.92 -19.17
C ALA A 47 12.35 -5.39 -19.38
N ASP A 48 12.91 -4.89 -20.47
CA ASP A 48 12.80 -3.50 -20.89
C ASP A 48 11.33 -3.07 -21.12
N GLU A 49 10.50 -3.94 -21.70
CA GLU A 49 9.07 -3.67 -21.84
C GLU A 49 8.37 -3.55 -20.48
N ALA A 50 8.81 -4.32 -19.47
CA ALA A 50 8.26 -4.25 -18.11
C ALA A 50 8.42 -2.85 -17.49
N TRP A 51 9.51 -2.15 -17.80
CA TRP A 51 9.71 -0.77 -17.39
C TRP A 51 8.73 0.17 -18.09
N ASP A 52 8.60 0.01 -19.40
CA ASP A 52 7.77 0.88 -20.24
C ASP A 52 6.27 0.75 -19.94
N THR A 53 5.80 -0.40 -19.43
CA THR A 53 4.39 -0.61 -19.05
C THR A 53 3.87 0.43 -18.05
N TYR A 54 4.65 0.77 -17.02
CA TYR A 54 4.23 1.70 -15.96
C TYR A 54 4.95 3.06 -16.00
N PHE A 55 6.16 3.11 -16.55
CA PHE A 55 7.01 4.30 -16.54
C PHE A 55 7.33 4.84 -17.94
N GLY A 56 6.85 4.19 -18.99
CA GLY A 56 6.97 4.70 -20.36
C GLY A 56 6.19 6.00 -20.56
N ARG A 57 6.57 6.77 -21.59
CA ARG A 57 5.88 8.01 -21.98
C ARG A 57 4.41 7.76 -22.36
N ASP A 58 4.16 6.62 -23.00
CA ASP A 58 2.81 6.14 -23.32
C ASP A 58 2.44 5.07 -22.29
N ARG A 59 1.78 5.47 -21.19
CA ARG A 59 1.25 4.50 -20.21
C ARG A 59 0.26 3.59 -20.92
N LYS A 60 0.64 2.33 -21.14
CA LYS A 60 -0.17 1.36 -21.89
C LYS A 60 -1.25 0.71 -21.07
N GLN A 61 -1.17 0.79 -19.73
CA GLN A 61 -1.98 -0.04 -18.85
C GLN A 61 -2.67 0.78 -17.77
N GLU A 62 -3.98 0.63 -17.68
CA GLU A 62 -4.73 0.99 -16.47
C GLU A 62 -4.30 0.05 -15.34
N THR A 63 -4.07 0.61 -14.16
CA THR A 63 -3.52 -0.11 -13.01
C THR A 63 -4.37 0.16 -11.77
N VAL A 64 -4.63 -0.89 -10.98
CA VAL A 64 -5.24 -0.76 -9.66
C VAL A 64 -4.19 -0.54 -8.57
N LEU A 65 -2.90 -0.51 -8.94
CA LEU A 65 -1.81 -0.34 -7.99
C LEU A 65 -1.77 1.10 -7.46
N PRO A 66 -1.65 1.29 -6.13
CA PRO A 66 -1.65 2.63 -5.56
C PRO A 66 -0.36 3.38 -5.90
N GLN A 67 -0.46 4.69 -6.09
CA GLN A 67 0.71 5.56 -6.37
C GLN A 67 1.81 5.44 -5.30
N SER A 68 1.44 5.17 -4.05
CA SER A 68 2.37 4.96 -2.94
C SER A 68 3.31 3.77 -3.17
N LEU A 69 2.86 2.72 -3.87
CA LEU A 69 3.68 1.58 -4.26
C LEU A 69 4.79 2.02 -5.21
N PHE A 70 4.45 2.73 -6.28
CA PHE A 70 5.42 3.23 -7.25
C PHE A 70 6.42 4.19 -6.61
N ASN A 71 5.95 5.12 -5.77
CA ASN A 71 6.82 6.02 -5.03
C ASN A 71 7.81 5.25 -4.13
N ARG A 72 7.37 4.17 -3.49
CA ARG A 72 8.25 3.32 -2.69
C ARG A 72 9.30 2.62 -3.54
N ILE A 73 8.90 2.11 -4.71
CA ILE A 73 9.80 1.42 -5.64
C ILE A 73 10.87 2.39 -6.18
N LEU A 74 10.45 3.59 -6.60
CA LEU A 74 11.33 4.62 -7.13
C LEU A 74 12.31 5.21 -6.09
N ARG A 75 11.97 5.12 -4.79
CA ARG A 75 12.89 5.50 -3.70
C ARG A 75 14.01 4.51 -3.45
N ASN A 76 14.03 3.35 -4.11
CA ASN A 76 15.17 2.45 -4.04
C ASN A 76 16.37 3.13 -4.72
N ASN A 77 17.47 3.37 -4.00
CA ASN A 77 18.66 4.07 -4.50
C ASN A 77 19.18 3.53 -5.84
N GLU A 78 19.09 2.22 -6.06
CA GLU A 78 19.52 1.60 -7.32
C GLU A 78 18.60 1.97 -8.49
N LEU A 79 17.28 1.98 -8.26
CA LEU A 79 16.31 2.39 -9.29
C LEU A 79 16.36 3.90 -9.52
N ALA A 80 16.46 4.69 -8.45
CA ALA A 80 16.55 6.15 -8.53
C ALA A 80 17.69 6.58 -9.46
N GLY A 81 18.88 5.98 -9.32
CA GLY A 81 20.02 6.29 -10.19
C GLY A 81 19.76 5.97 -11.67
N ILE A 82 19.07 4.87 -11.96
CA ILE A 82 18.71 4.49 -13.34
C ILE A 82 17.69 5.47 -13.92
N VAL A 83 16.67 5.83 -13.14
CA VAL A 83 15.62 6.77 -13.57
C VAL A 83 16.20 8.13 -13.89
N THR A 84 17.03 8.68 -12.99
CA THR A 84 17.73 9.93 -13.24
C THR A 84 18.59 9.84 -14.51
N HIS A 85 19.24 8.71 -14.76
CA HIS A 85 20.03 8.53 -15.97
C HIS A 85 19.18 8.48 -17.25
N LEU A 86 18.03 7.81 -17.21
CA LEU A 86 17.07 7.80 -18.32
C LEU A 86 16.50 9.19 -18.59
N GLU A 87 16.22 9.98 -17.55
CA GLU A 87 15.81 11.38 -17.69
C GLU A 87 16.92 12.25 -18.31
N LEU A 88 18.18 12.05 -17.91
CA LEU A 88 19.31 12.73 -18.53
C LEU A 88 19.42 12.39 -20.02
N MET A 89 19.26 11.12 -20.40
CA MET A 89 19.24 10.71 -21.81
C MET A 89 18.13 11.40 -22.62
N ASP A 90 16.94 11.56 -22.03
CA ASP A 90 15.85 12.31 -22.65
C ASP A 90 16.23 13.77 -22.89
N THR A 91 16.88 14.41 -21.91
CA THR A 91 17.37 15.79 -22.08
C THR A 91 18.46 15.89 -23.15
N GLU A 92 19.35 14.90 -23.24
CA GLU A 92 20.42 14.87 -24.25
C GLU A 92 19.85 14.71 -25.67
N GLU A 93 18.85 13.86 -25.86
CA GLU A 93 18.16 13.72 -27.15
C GLU A 93 17.49 15.03 -27.58
N ASP A 94 16.81 15.72 -26.66
CA ASP A 94 16.19 17.02 -26.92
C ASP A 94 17.23 18.09 -27.26
N LEU A 95 18.39 18.08 -26.60
CA LEU A 95 19.49 18.99 -26.90
C LEU A 95 20.07 18.71 -28.28
N ILE A 96 20.28 17.44 -28.65
CA ILE A 96 20.75 17.04 -29.98
C ILE A 96 19.77 17.51 -31.06
N ALA A 97 18.46 17.36 -30.82
CA ALA A 97 17.42 17.81 -31.74
C ALA A 97 17.38 19.33 -31.94
N LYS A 98 17.77 20.11 -30.93
CA LYS A 98 17.82 21.58 -30.96
C LYS A 98 19.11 22.15 -31.58
N GLN A 99 20.13 21.33 -31.84
CA GLN A 99 21.38 21.79 -32.44
C GLN A 99 21.22 22.23 -33.90
N LYS A 100 22.19 23.01 -34.39
CA LYS A 100 22.22 23.48 -35.79
C LYS A 100 22.15 22.29 -36.76
N THR A 101 21.30 22.41 -37.78
CA THR A 101 20.96 21.35 -38.76
C THR A 101 22.21 20.65 -39.33
N ARG A 102 23.25 21.40 -39.71
CA ARG A 102 24.50 20.83 -40.25
C ARG A 102 25.23 19.87 -39.29
N TRP A 103 25.18 20.12 -37.98
CA TRP A 103 25.77 19.24 -36.97
C TRP A 103 24.82 18.09 -36.61
N ALA A 104 23.52 18.40 -36.48
CA ALA A 104 22.48 17.43 -36.16
C ALA A 104 22.32 16.36 -37.25
N ASP A 105 22.58 16.70 -38.51
CA ASP A 105 22.50 15.76 -39.65
C ASP A 105 23.77 14.90 -39.79
N THR A 106 24.94 15.42 -39.39
CA THR A 106 26.21 14.71 -39.53
C THR A 106 26.53 13.81 -38.34
N MET A 107 26.50 14.35 -37.12
CA MET A 107 26.84 13.63 -35.89
C MET A 107 25.62 13.13 -35.12
N GLY A 108 24.47 13.79 -35.29
CA GLY A 108 23.24 13.45 -34.58
C GLY A 108 22.75 12.00 -34.76
N PRO A 109 22.76 11.39 -35.97
CA PRO A 109 22.36 10.00 -36.12
C PRO A 109 23.26 9.02 -35.37
N TYR A 110 24.57 9.30 -35.32
CA TYR A 110 25.53 8.47 -34.59
C TYR A 110 25.33 8.57 -33.08
N LEU A 111 25.21 9.79 -32.54
CA LEU A 111 24.96 10.01 -31.11
C LEU A 111 23.62 9.42 -30.67
N ARG A 112 22.54 9.61 -31.45
CA ARG A 112 21.24 9.00 -31.19
C ARG A 112 21.31 7.47 -31.14
N LYS A 113 22.10 6.85 -32.02
CA LYS A 113 22.27 5.39 -32.01
C LYS A 113 22.99 4.88 -30.75
N ILE A 114 23.96 5.65 -30.23
CA ILE A 114 24.62 5.33 -28.96
C ILE A 114 23.63 5.48 -27.81
N LEU A 115 22.94 6.62 -27.73
CA LEU A 115 21.94 6.90 -26.71
C LEU A 115 20.84 5.84 -26.69
N GLU A 116 20.33 5.44 -27.85
CA GLU A 116 19.30 4.40 -27.95
C GLU A 116 19.79 3.04 -27.43
N LYS A 117 21.04 2.67 -27.76
CA LYS A 117 21.63 1.41 -27.28
C LYS A 117 21.79 1.43 -25.76
N ASP A 118 22.25 2.53 -25.20
CA ASP A 118 22.42 2.67 -23.76
C ASP A 118 21.05 2.75 -23.06
N ARG A 119 20.09 3.48 -23.61
CA ARG A 119 18.70 3.54 -23.16
C ARG A 119 18.10 2.14 -23.03
N GLN A 120 18.20 1.30 -24.05
CA GLN A 120 17.71 -0.09 -24.00
C GLN A 120 18.39 -0.89 -22.88
N ARG A 121 19.70 -0.72 -22.68
CA ARG A 121 20.43 -1.36 -21.59
C ARG A 121 19.94 -0.92 -20.22
N TYR A 122 19.75 0.38 -20.01
CA TYR A 122 19.26 0.94 -18.75
C TYR A 122 17.80 0.55 -18.49
N LYS A 123 16.92 0.60 -19.50
CA LYS A 123 15.54 0.11 -19.40
C LYS A 123 15.47 -1.36 -19.01
N ARG A 124 16.28 -2.21 -19.64
CA ARG A 124 16.34 -3.64 -19.28
C ARG A 124 16.78 -3.83 -17.83
N TYR A 125 17.76 -3.07 -17.36
CA TYR A 125 18.21 -3.14 -15.96
C TYR A 125 17.14 -2.62 -14.99
N ALA A 126 16.50 -1.50 -15.32
CA ALA A 126 15.39 -0.92 -14.56
C ALA A 126 14.22 -1.91 -14.46
N GLY A 127 13.84 -2.54 -15.56
CA GLY A 127 12.76 -3.51 -15.64
C GLY A 127 13.04 -4.78 -14.84
N MET A 128 14.25 -5.34 -14.91
CA MET A 128 14.64 -6.47 -14.04
C MET A 128 14.55 -6.11 -12.55
N ARG A 129 15.00 -4.91 -12.18
CA ARG A 129 14.93 -4.46 -10.78
C ARG A 129 13.50 -4.18 -10.35
N PHE A 130 12.71 -3.59 -11.23
CA PHE A 130 11.28 -3.35 -11.04
C PHE A 130 10.51 -4.65 -10.83
N LEU A 131 10.73 -5.67 -11.66
CA LEU A 131 10.12 -7.00 -11.51
C LEU A 131 10.49 -7.65 -10.17
N SER A 132 11.75 -7.55 -9.75
CA SER A 132 12.21 -8.02 -8.44
C SER A 132 11.50 -7.30 -7.29
N GLU A 133 11.30 -5.98 -7.42
CA GLU A 133 10.58 -5.17 -6.45
C GLU A 133 9.10 -5.53 -6.40
N MET A 134 8.43 -5.66 -7.55
CA MET A 134 7.03 -6.10 -7.65
C MET A 134 6.82 -7.46 -7.01
N ALA A 135 7.68 -8.44 -7.30
CA ALA A 135 7.62 -9.76 -6.69
C ALA A 135 7.76 -9.69 -5.16
N ARG A 136 8.68 -8.85 -4.66
CA ARG A 136 8.86 -8.63 -3.22
C ARG A 136 7.63 -8.00 -2.57
N GLN A 137 7.01 -7.00 -3.21
CA GLN A 137 5.81 -6.38 -2.65
C GLN A 137 4.61 -7.34 -2.73
N SER A 138 4.49 -8.12 -3.81
CA SER A 138 3.47 -9.17 -3.94
C SER A 138 3.52 -10.16 -2.78
N ASN A 139 4.71 -10.67 -2.45
CA ASN A 139 4.88 -11.61 -1.32
C ASN A 139 4.49 -10.99 0.02
N LYS A 140 4.77 -9.69 0.23
CA LYS A 140 4.35 -8.99 1.47
C LYS A 140 2.84 -8.82 1.54
N VAL A 141 2.20 -8.47 0.43
CA VAL A 141 0.74 -8.35 0.40
C VAL A 141 0.09 -9.72 0.59
N ALA A 142 0.65 -10.79 0.03
CA ALA A 142 0.17 -12.16 0.26
C ALA A 142 0.22 -12.55 1.76
N ASP A 143 1.32 -12.23 2.44
CA ASP A 143 1.48 -12.46 3.88
C ASP A 143 0.45 -11.66 4.68
N LEU A 144 0.27 -10.37 4.38
CA LEU A 144 -0.74 -9.53 5.04
C LEU A 144 -2.18 -10.00 4.79
N LEU A 145 -2.49 -10.46 3.56
CA LEU A 145 -3.79 -11.07 3.25
C LEU A 145 -4.01 -12.35 4.05
N THR A 146 -2.97 -13.17 4.21
CA THR A 146 -3.04 -14.40 5.02
C THR A 146 -3.29 -14.06 6.50
N GLN A 147 -2.57 -13.07 7.04
CA GLN A 147 -2.79 -12.57 8.40
C GLN A 147 -4.21 -12.00 8.58
N ALA A 148 -4.74 -11.29 7.58
CA ALA A 148 -6.11 -10.78 7.60
C ALA A 148 -7.14 -11.92 7.69
N GLU A 149 -6.95 -13.02 6.95
CA GLU A 149 -7.84 -14.19 7.04
C GLU A 149 -7.74 -14.90 8.40
N ILE A 150 -6.54 -14.98 8.99
CA ILE A 150 -6.36 -15.52 10.34
C ILE A 150 -7.12 -14.67 11.36
N ILE A 151 -6.96 -13.34 11.33
CA ILE A 151 -7.68 -12.43 12.24
C ILE A 151 -9.19 -12.57 12.03
N ARG A 152 -9.66 -12.69 10.79
CA ARG A 152 -11.07 -12.90 10.49
C ARG A 152 -11.60 -14.18 11.14
N PHE A 153 -10.84 -15.28 11.05
CA PHE A 153 -11.19 -16.54 11.70
C PHE A 153 -11.25 -16.39 13.23
N GLU A 154 -10.26 -15.74 13.84
CA GLU A 154 -10.23 -15.47 15.28
C GLU A 154 -11.41 -14.61 15.75
N VAL A 155 -11.81 -13.60 14.97
CA VAL A 155 -13.00 -12.78 15.24
C VAL A 155 -14.28 -13.60 15.21
N VAL A 156 -14.45 -14.46 14.21
CA VAL A 156 -15.63 -15.33 14.09
C VAL A 156 -15.70 -16.33 15.25
N ASP A 157 -14.57 -16.90 15.65
CA ASP A 157 -14.49 -17.80 16.81
C ASP A 157 -14.82 -17.08 18.12
N ALA A 158 -14.27 -15.88 18.33
CA ALA A 158 -14.56 -15.05 19.49
C ALA A 158 -16.05 -14.64 19.57
N GLN A 159 -16.65 -14.24 18.44
CA GLN A 159 -18.09 -13.97 18.36
C GLN A 159 -18.91 -15.22 18.71
N ARG A 160 -18.53 -16.40 18.23
CA ARG A 160 -19.20 -17.65 18.58
C ARG A 160 -19.16 -17.91 20.08
N VAL A 161 -18.00 -17.72 20.72
CA VAL A 161 -17.86 -17.89 22.17
C VAL A 161 -18.73 -16.89 22.94
N ASP A 162 -18.74 -15.62 22.54
CA ASP A 162 -19.61 -14.58 23.14
C ASP A 162 -21.10 -14.95 23.01
N TYR A 163 -21.55 -15.40 21.83
CA TYR A 163 -22.93 -15.85 21.64
C TYR A 163 -23.28 -17.07 22.48
N GLN A 164 -22.35 -18.03 22.63
CA GLN A 164 -22.55 -19.20 23.50
C GLN A 164 -22.68 -18.78 24.97
N TYR A 165 -21.83 -17.86 25.43
CA TYR A 165 -21.89 -17.32 26.80
C TYR A 165 -23.22 -16.61 27.05
N LYS A 166 -23.64 -15.72 26.16
CA LYS A 166 -24.93 -15.01 26.23
C LYS A 166 -26.12 -15.97 26.21
N SER A 167 -26.07 -17.02 25.39
CA SER A 167 -27.13 -18.02 25.32
C SER A 167 -27.23 -18.88 26.58
N GLN A 168 -26.11 -19.20 27.24
CA GLN A 168 -26.09 -19.95 28.50
C GLN A 168 -26.49 -19.09 29.70
N ASN A 169 -26.30 -17.77 29.61
CA ASN A 169 -26.58 -16.79 30.65
C ASN A 169 -27.64 -15.79 30.20
N ALA A 170 -28.78 -16.27 29.69
CA ALA A 170 -29.81 -15.44 29.08
C ALA A 170 -30.33 -14.31 30.00
N ASP A 171 -30.39 -14.54 31.32
CA ASP A 171 -30.77 -13.52 32.31
C ASP A 171 -29.74 -12.38 32.47
N LEU A 172 -28.46 -12.62 32.15
CA LEU A 172 -27.41 -11.59 32.16
C LEU A 172 -27.33 -10.82 30.83
N GLY A 173 -27.72 -11.45 29.72
CA GLY A 173 -27.73 -10.83 28.39
C GLY A 173 -28.70 -9.64 28.29
N GLU A 174 -29.92 -9.78 28.81
CA GLU A 174 -30.89 -8.67 28.88
C GLU A 174 -30.47 -7.55 29.85
N ALA A 175 -29.73 -7.88 30.90
CA ALA A 175 -29.28 -6.90 31.89
C ALA A 175 -28.17 -5.99 31.36
N LEU A 176 -27.28 -6.50 30.50
CA LEU A 176 -26.17 -5.74 29.92
C LEU A 176 -26.62 -4.82 28.76
N ASP A 177 -27.55 -5.27 27.91
CA ASP A 177 -28.09 -4.44 26.80
C ASP A 177 -29.00 -3.31 27.28
N ARG A 178 -29.52 -3.40 28.52
CA ARG A 178 -30.40 -2.39 29.13
C ARG A 178 -29.67 -1.40 30.05
N VAL A 179 -28.36 -1.50 30.22
CA VAL A 179 -27.63 -0.45 30.93
C VAL A 179 -27.40 0.71 29.98
N ASP A 180 -28.40 1.58 29.87
CA ASP A 180 -28.18 2.97 29.49
C ASP A 180 -27.34 3.57 30.62
N LEU A 181 -26.01 3.46 30.48
CA LEU A 181 -25.06 4.15 31.34
C LEU A 181 -25.19 5.65 31.03
N ASP A 182 -26.25 6.26 31.57
CA ASP A 182 -26.28 7.69 31.77
C ASP A 182 -25.09 8.00 32.67
N PHE A 183 -24.10 8.72 32.15
CA PHE A 183 -22.94 9.14 32.92
C PHE A 183 -23.43 10.18 33.95
N ALA A 184 -24.09 9.72 35.01
CA ALA A 184 -24.16 10.46 36.24
C ALA A 184 -22.75 10.42 36.83
N THR A 185 -21.89 11.31 36.34
CA THR A 185 -20.62 11.59 36.99
C THR A 185 -20.90 11.82 38.47
N ALA A 186 -20.19 11.08 39.33
CA ALA A 186 -20.15 11.38 40.76
C ALA A 186 -19.90 12.89 40.93
N VAL A 187 -20.43 13.50 41.99
CA VAL A 187 -20.31 14.96 42.25
C VAL A 187 -18.83 15.41 42.28
N ASP A 188 -17.95 14.45 42.49
CA ASP A 188 -16.50 14.50 42.59
C ASP A 188 -15.76 14.28 41.24
N PHE A 189 -16.47 14.00 40.14
CA PHE A 189 -15.92 13.92 38.79
C PHE A 189 -16.48 15.02 37.89
N ILE A 190 -15.62 15.95 37.46
CA ILE A 190 -16.00 16.99 36.50
C ILE A 190 -15.76 16.43 35.09
N TYR A 191 -16.84 16.17 34.35
CA TYR A 191 -16.79 15.86 32.93
C TYR A 191 -16.68 17.15 32.12
N TRP A 192 -15.64 17.28 31.30
CA TRP A 192 -15.44 18.42 30.41
C TRP A 192 -15.73 18.02 28.96
N PRO A 193 -16.90 18.34 28.40
CA PRO A 193 -17.20 18.03 27.01
C PRO A 193 -16.34 18.89 26.08
N PHE A 194 -15.59 18.24 25.18
CA PHE A 194 -14.73 18.90 24.21
C PHE A 194 -15.56 19.76 23.24
N ASN A 195 -15.24 21.05 23.17
CA ASN A 195 -15.99 22.09 22.46
C ASN A 195 -15.22 22.73 21.29
N GLY A 196 -14.11 22.13 20.85
CA GLY A 196 -13.64 22.30 19.47
C GLY A 196 -12.32 23.05 19.24
N GLU A 197 -11.56 23.49 20.24
CA GLU A 197 -10.23 24.10 19.97
C GLU A 197 -9.20 23.77 21.07
N PHE A 198 -8.00 23.33 20.65
CA PHE A 198 -6.79 23.27 21.48
C PHE A 198 -5.65 23.99 20.76
N TRP A 199 -4.84 24.72 21.52
CA TRP A 199 -3.60 25.36 21.08
C TRP A 199 -2.42 24.40 21.32
N GLN A 200 -1.38 24.48 20.49
CA GLN A 200 -0.29 23.48 20.47
C GLN A 200 0.53 23.36 21.77
N ASP A 201 0.40 24.27 22.72
CA ASP A 201 1.18 24.30 23.96
C ASP A 201 0.49 23.63 25.17
N GLU A 202 -0.78 23.23 25.06
CA GLU A 202 -1.52 22.58 26.16
C GLU A 202 -1.63 21.04 26.05
N LEU A 203 -1.11 20.42 24.99
CA LEU A 203 -1.18 18.96 24.83
C LEU A 203 -0.04 18.26 25.61
N GLY A 204 -0.19 18.19 26.93
CA GLY A 204 0.38 17.09 27.71
C GLY A 204 -0.17 15.75 27.22
N TYR A 205 0.61 14.66 27.37
CA TYR A 205 0.27 13.32 26.87
C TYR A 205 -1.14 12.87 27.32
N TYR A 206 -2.12 12.94 26.42
CA TYR A 206 -3.41 12.27 26.62
C TYR A 206 -3.21 10.77 26.51
N ARG A 207 -3.18 10.09 27.65
CA ARG A 207 -3.25 8.63 27.71
C ARG A 207 -4.70 8.23 27.92
N TYR A 208 -5.40 8.02 26.81
CA TYR A 208 -6.74 7.44 26.85
C TYR A 208 -6.61 5.94 27.19
N THR A 209 -7.07 5.56 28.39
CA THR A 209 -7.18 4.15 28.79
C THR A 209 -8.63 3.71 28.59
N GLU A 210 -8.97 3.20 27.40
CA GLU A 210 -10.20 2.45 27.23
C GLU A 210 -10.11 1.15 28.05
N GLN A 211 -11.10 0.88 28.89
CA GLN A 211 -11.22 -0.41 29.56
C GLN A 211 -11.68 -1.46 28.54
N GLY A 212 -10.91 -2.54 28.41
CA GLY A 212 -11.31 -3.71 27.63
C GLY A 212 -12.64 -4.26 28.13
N SER A 213 -13.63 -4.35 27.24
CA SER A 213 -14.98 -4.85 27.53
C SER A 213 -15.09 -6.38 27.44
N CYS A 214 -14.00 -7.06 27.04
CA CYS A 214 -13.97 -8.51 26.96
C CYS A 214 -13.98 -9.13 28.37
N LYS A 215 -15.03 -9.92 28.66
CA LYS A 215 -15.16 -10.76 29.86
C LYS A 215 -15.25 -12.22 29.47
#